data_AF-A0AAD7FRW0-F1
#
_entry.id   AF-A0AAD7FRW0-F1
#
_cell.length_a   1.000
_cell.length_b   1.000
_cell.length_c   1.000
_cell.angle_alpha   90.00
_cell.angle_beta   90.00
_cell.angle_gamma   90.00
#
_symmetry.space_group_name_H-M   'P 1'
#
loop_
_entity.id
_entity.type
_entity.pdbx_description
1 polymer ?
#
loop_
_entity_poly.entity_id
_entity_poly.type
_entity_poly.pdbx_seq_one_letter_code
_entity_poly.pdbx_strand_id
1 'polypeptide(L)'
;MPWNCCLKVLVKKSRLANKVIAAEIVKALWYLPLAIIQAGAFISKSGALDKYLDIYKENRAQLLREKPSQSHDDYASTVYTTWQISFDQLSEPAKTLLQLWSFLHHEGIPEEIFSYASTYKSRPHGPTAEELKKPLEFLSHFMGPNFLWDSFHFMEVTNEIRAYSLVTFDPSKKSFSVHPLVHSWTRTTLMDTKSYHHSMVAIVGMAIAEIPWQDMQLASIKLLPHVDFLIRGNGNVKPDFRYEYGGLYWLVGRLKDAEQLELAVLEDRRDILGDDHPDTLYAMGGLASIYYKLGELKEAEELDTAVLESGVRSWERTIQTPCWLWVSWHRHITSWVS
;
A
#
# COMPACT_ATOMS: atom_id res chain seq x y z
N MET A 1 -29.72 -16.48 -9.18
CA MET A 1 -30.08 -17.80 -9.75
C MET A 1 -29.10 -18.43 -10.78
N PRO A 2 -27.85 -17.97 -11.04
CA PRO A 2 -26.89 -18.74 -11.88
C PRO A 2 -26.15 -19.89 -11.16
N TRP A 3 -26.10 -19.86 -9.82
CA TRP A 3 -25.21 -20.67 -8.99
C TRP A 3 -25.46 -22.19 -9.01
N ASN A 4 -26.70 -22.61 -9.24
CA ASN A 4 -27.06 -24.04 -9.21
C ASN A 4 -26.49 -24.83 -10.39
N CYS A 5 -26.10 -24.19 -11.49
CA CYS A 5 -25.45 -24.87 -12.61
C CYS A 5 -23.95 -25.11 -12.36
N CYS A 6 -23.23 -24.14 -11.79
CA CYS A 6 -21.80 -24.31 -11.48
C CYS A 6 -21.55 -25.37 -10.40
N LEU A 7 -22.38 -25.40 -9.34
CA LEU A 7 -22.32 -26.44 -8.30
C LEU A 7 -22.62 -27.85 -8.83
N LYS A 8 -23.47 -27.98 -9.85
CA LYS A 8 -23.77 -29.29 -10.47
C LYS A 8 -22.58 -29.89 -11.21
N VAL A 9 -21.64 -29.07 -11.70
CA VAL A 9 -20.40 -29.54 -12.34
C VAL A 9 -19.49 -30.22 -11.31
N LEU A 10 -19.40 -29.66 -10.10
CA LEU A 10 -18.55 -30.20 -9.01
C LEU A 10 -19.20 -31.35 -8.23
N VAL A 11 -20.54 -31.46 -8.27
CA VAL A 11 -21.32 -32.32 -7.37
C VAL A 11 -22.21 -33.27 -8.16
N LYS A 12 -21.63 -34.11 -9.03
CA LYS A 12 -22.35 -35.28 -9.57
C LYS A 12 -22.46 -36.35 -8.46
N LYS A 13 -23.61 -36.38 -7.77
CA LYS A 13 -24.04 -37.37 -6.74
C LYS A 13 -23.10 -37.54 -5.52
N SER A 14 -23.00 -36.56 -4.63
CA SER A 14 -22.14 -36.71 -3.44
C SER A 14 -22.75 -36.27 -2.09
N ARG A 15 -22.19 -36.86 -1.02
CA ARG A 15 -22.52 -36.67 0.41
C ARG A 15 -22.47 -35.18 0.80
N LEU A 16 -23.20 -34.78 1.85
CA LEU A 16 -23.25 -33.40 2.35
C LEU A 16 -21.86 -32.76 2.53
N ALA A 17 -20.87 -33.54 2.99
CA ALA A 17 -19.47 -33.13 3.13
C ALA A 17 -18.85 -32.58 1.83
N ASN A 18 -19.14 -33.21 0.68
CA ASN A 18 -18.60 -32.77 -0.60
C ASN A 18 -19.22 -31.44 -1.07
N LYS A 19 -20.46 -31.14 -0.64
CA LYS A 19 -21.10 -29.84 -0.94
C LYS A 19 -20.45 -28.70 -0.15
N VAL A 20 -20.06 -28.97 1.11
CA VAL A 20 -19.35 -27.99 1.95
C VAL A 20 -17.99 -27.68 1.33
N ILE A 21 -17.20 -28.71 0.99
CA ILE A 21 -15.89 -28.54 0.34
C ILE A 21 -16.03 -27.80 -1.00
N ALA A 22 -17.00 -28.17 -1.84
CA ALA A 22 -17.23 -27.48 -3.11
C ALA A 22 -17.59 -26.00 -2.91
N ALA A 23 -18.36 -25.65 -1.87
CA ALA A 23 -18.67 -24.25 -1.56
C ALA A 23 -17.42 -23.47 -1.11
N GLU A 24 -16.55 -24.08 -0.32
CA GLU A 24 -15.27 -23.48 0.09
C GLU A 24 -14.34 -23.25 -1.11
N ILE A 25 -14.28 -24.18 -2.05
CA ILE A 25 -13.53 -24.03 -3.32
C ILE A 25 -14.07 -22.86 -4.12
N VAL A 26 -15.39 -22.80 -4.35
CA VAL A 26 -16.02 -21.71 -5.09
C VAL A 26 -15.73 -20.35 -4.44
N LYS A 27 -15.79 -20.29 -3.10
CA LYS A 27 -15.42 -19.09 -2.33
C LYS A 27 -13.94 -18.72 -2.51
N ALA A 28 -13.03 -19.69 -2.47
CA ALA A 28 -11.59 -19.48 -2.66
C ALA A 28 -11.23 -18.99 -4.07
N LEU A 29 -12.04 -19.37 -5.06
CA LEU A 29 -11.94 -18.92 -6.45
C LEU A 29 -12.67 -17.60 -6.72
N TRP A 30 -13.13 -16.92 -5.66
CA TRP A 30 -13.85 -15.65 -5.75
C TRP A 30 -15.04 -15.69 -6.69
N TYR A 31 -15.69 -16.86 -6.77
CA TYR A 31 -16.87 -17.07 -7.58
C TYR A 31 -16.67 -16.83 -9.09
N LEU A 32 -15.43 -16.75 -9.58
CA LEU A 32 -15.14 -16.50 -10.98
C LEU A 32 -15.53 -17.73 -11.82
N PRO A 33 -16.52 -17.64 -12.74
CA PRO A 33 -17.06 -18.80 -13.44
C PRO A 33 -16.00 -19.62 -14.17
N LEU A 34 -15.07 -18.96 -14.86
CA LEU A 34 -14.02 -19.64 -15.60
C LEU A 34 -13.03 -20.37 -14.68
N ALA A 35 -12.69 -19.80 -13.51
CA ALA A 35 -11.83 -20.47 -12.54
C ALA A 35 -12.51 -21.69 -11.91
N ILE A 36 -13.83 -21.62 -11.68
CA ILE A 36 -14.61 -22.76 -11.15
C ILE A 36 -14.65 -23.91 -12.17
N ILE A 37 -14.83 -23.61 -13.46
CA ILE A 37 -14.81 -24.62 -14.53
C ILE A 37 -13.43 -25.29 -14.60
N GLN A 38 -12.35 -24.50 -14.55
CA GLN A 38 -10.98 -25.02 -14.57
C GLN A 38 -10.69 -25.89 -13.34
N ALA A 39 -11.12 -25.47 -12.14
CA ALA A 39 -11.03 -26.27 -10.93
C ALA A 39 -11.82 -27.58 -11.05
N GLY A 40 -13.04 -27.53 -11.58
CA GLY A 40 -13.86 -28.71 -11.81
C GLY A 40 -13.21 -29.71 -12.77
N ALA A 41 -12.60 -29.24 -13.85
CA ALA A 41 -11.85 -30.07 -14.78
C ALA A 41 -10.65 -30.76 -14.11
N PHE A 42 -9.90 -30.03 -13.30
CA PHE A 42 -8.78 -30.59 -12.52
C PHE A 42 -9.25 -31.65 -11.51
N ILE A 43 -10.30 -31.35 -10.74
CA ILE A 43 -10.86 -32.26 -9.72
C ILE A 43 -11.41 -33.53 -10.38
N SER A 44 -12.10 -33.41 -11.51
CA SER A 44 -12.61 -34.55 -12.27
C SER A 44 -11.49 -35.49 -12.74
N LYS A 45 -10.34 -34.93 -13.12
CA LYS A 45 -9.17 -35.70 -13.57
C LYS A 45 -8.38 -36.33 -12.42
N SER A 46 -8.17 -35.58 -11.34
CA SER A 46 -7.30 -35.98 -10.22
C SER A 46 -8.05 -36.77 -9.13
N GLY A 47 -9.37 -36.65 -9.05
CA GLY A 47 -10.18 -37.22 -7.96
C GLY A 47 -10.00 -36.52 -6.61
N ALA A 48 -9.21 -35.44 -6.54
CA ALA A 48 -8.72 -34.84 -5.30
C ALA A 48 -9.59 -33.65 -4.82
N LEU A 49 -10.90 -33.87 -4.61
CA LEU A 49 -11.81 -32.80 -4.18
C LEU A 49 -11.44 -32.25 -2.79
N ASP A 50 -11.12 -33.13 -1.84
CA ASP A 50 -10.75 -32.82 -0.47
C ASP A 50 -9.39 -32.15 -0.36
N LYS A 51 -8.44 -32.50 -1.23
CA LYS A 51 -7.08 -31.92 -1.25
C LYS A 51 -6.94 -30.70 -2.15
N TYR A 52 -7.96 -30.37 -2.96
CA TYR A 52 -7.87 -29.30 -3.95
C TYR A 52 -7.48 -27.96 -3.32
N LEU A 53 -8.06 -27.60 -2.17
CA LEU A 53 -7.77 -26.33 -1.51
C LEU A 53 -6.32 -26.22 -1.04
N ASP A 54 -5.72 -27.32 -0.59
CA ASP A 54 -4.32 -27.33 -0.15
C ASP A 54 -3.38 -27.20 -1.35
N ILE A 55 -3.64 -27.98 -2.41
CA ILE A 55 -2.92 -27.86 -3.68
C ILE A 55 -3.08 -26.44 -4.25
N TYR A 56 -4.28 -25.84 -4.13
CA TYR A 56 -4.56 -24.50 -4.61
C TYR A 56 -3.81 -23.42 -3.84
N LYS A 57 -3.69 -23.54 -2.51
CA LYS A 57 -2.90 -22.59 -1.70
C LYS A 57 -1.42 -22.63 -2.08
N GLU A 58 -0.88 -23.81 -2.35
CA GLU A 58 0.54 -24.01 -2.68
C GLU A 58 0.87 -23.70 -4.15
N ASN A 59 -0.04 -24.02 -5.08
CA ASN A 59 0.23 -24.06 -6.52
C ASN A 59 -0.74 -23.21 -7.36
N ARG A 60 -1.40 -22.20 -6.76
CA ARG A 60 -2.42 -21.34 -7.39
C ARG A 60 -2.08 -20.92 -8.83
N ALA A 61 -0.91 -20.32 -9.02
CA ALA A 61 -0.51 -19.75 -10.31
C ALA A 61 -0.26 -20.82 -11.39
N GLN A 62 0.16 -22.03 -10.99
CA GLN A 62 0.32 -23.14 -11.93
C GLN A 62 -1.05 -23.70 -12.32
N LEU A 63 -1.92 -23.97 -11.34
CA LEU A 63 -3.26 -24.51 -11.58
C LEU A 63 -4.08 -23.62 -12.51
N LEU A 64 -4.02 -22.29 -12.32
CA LEU A 64 -4.76 -21.34 -13.16
C LEU A 64 -4.17 -21.15 -14.57
N ARG A 65 -2.94 -21.64 -14.82
CA ARG A 65 -2.30 -21.69 -16.15
C ARG A 65 -2.49 -23.01 -16.89
N GLU A 66 -2.86 -24.08 -16.20
CA GLU A 66 -3.04 -25.39 -16.84
C GLU A 66 -4.30 -25.43 -17.71
N LYS A 67 -4.14 -25.83 -18.98
CA LYS A 67 -5.26 -25.98 -19.91
C LYS A 67 -6.20 -27.11 -19.45
N PRO A 68 -7.51 -26.86 -19.31
CA PRO A 68 -8.45 -27.91 -18.99
C PRO A 68 -8.46 -28.95 -20.13
N SER A 69 -8.19 -30.22 -19.80
CA SER A 69 -8.10 -31.31 -20.79
C SER A 69 -9.47 -31.93 -21.15
N GLN A 70 -10.54 -31.54 -20.46
CA GLN A 70 -11.88 -32.13 -20.58
C GLN A 70 -13.00 -31.07 -20.41
N SER A 71 -12.86 -29.92 -21.06
CA SER A 71 -14.02 -29.04 -21.21
C SER A 71 -14.99 -29.69 -22.21
N HIS A 72 -16.23 -29.96 -21.79
CA HIS A 72 -17.31 -30.39 -22.71
C HIS A 72 -17.78 -29.25 -23.63
N ASP A 73 -17.36 -28.01 -23.35
CA ASP A 73 -17.51 -26.84 -24.19
C ASP A 73 -16.20 -26.53 -24.93
N ASP A 74 -16.24 -25.91 -26.11
CA ASP A 74 -15.07 -25.56 -26.96
C ASP A 74 -14.04 -24.58 -26.33
N TYR A 75 -14.13 -24.34 -25.03
CA TYR A 75 -13.28 -23.38 -24.33
C TYR A 75 -11.88 -23.97 -24.03
N ALA A 76 -10.95 -23.76 -24.97
CA ALA A 76 -9.56 -24.21 -24.87
C ALA A 76 -8.63 -23.29 -24.03
N SER A 77 -9.15 -22.17 -23.51
CA SER A 77 -8.38 -21.13 -22.82
C SER A 77 -8.51 -21.22 -21.30
N THR A 78 -7.39 -20.98 -20.60
CA THR A 78 -7.34 -20.83 -19.14
C THR A 78 -7.74 -19.43 -18.70
N VAL A 79 -8.02 -19.26 -17.41
CA VAL A 79 -8.27 -17.95 -16.82
C VAL A 79 -7.13 -16.97 -17.12
N TYR A 80 -5.88 -17.41 -16.95
CA TYR A 80 -4.70 -16.55 -17.15
C TYR A 80 -4.48 -16.19 -18.61
N THR A 81 -4.75 -17.10 -19.55
CA THR A 81 -4.67 -16.78 -20.98
C THR A 81 -5.72 -15.75 -21.40
N THR A 82 -6.93 -15.82 -20.85
CA THR A 82 -7.96 -14.82 -21.15
C THR A 82 -7.55 -13.43 -20.66
N TRP A 83 -7.01 -13.33 -19.43
CA TRP A 83 -6.50 -12.05 -18.92
C TRP A 83 -5.28 -11.56 -19.67
N GLN A 84 -4.36 -12.46 -20.06
CA GLN A 84 -3.21 -12.07 -20.87
C GLN A 84 -3.66 -11.46 -22.20
N ILE A 85 -4.61 -12.10 -22.91
CA ILE A 85 -5.13 -11.56 -24.17
C ILE A 85 -5.73 -10.17 -23.96
N SER A 86 -6.55 -9.97 -22.92
CA SER A 86 -7.11 -8.65 -22.62
C SER A 86 -6.04 -7.62 -22.26
N PHE A 87 -5.03 -8.01 -21.50
CA PHE A 87 -3.93 -7.14 -21.09
C PHE A 87 -3.05 -6.73 -22.26
N ASP A 88 -2.79 -7.64 -23.20
CA ASP A 88 -1.99 -7.35 -24.38
C ASP A 88 -2.64 -6.29 -25.29
N GLN A 89 -3.97 -6.13 -25.22
CA GLN A 89 -4.71 -5.09 -25.94
C GLN A 89 -4.69 -3.72 -25.26
N LEU A 90 -4.20 -3.62 -24.02
CA LEU A 90 -4.17 -2.36 -23.29
C LEU A 90 -3.06 -1.43 -23.81
N SER A 91 -3.27 -0.13 -23.68
CA SER A 91 -2.24 0.89 -23.80
C SER A 91 -1.17 0.73 -22.71
N GLU A 92 0.06 1.21 -22.98
CA GLU A 92 1.14 1.11 -22.00
C GLU A 92 0.86 1.81 -20.65
N PRO A 93 0.20 2.99 -20.60
CA PRO A 93 -0.24 3.58 -19.32
C PRO A 93 -1.24 2.67 -18.58
N ALA A 94 -2.19 2.05 -19.29
CA ALA A 94 -3.16 1.13 -18.71
C ALA A 94 -2.51 -0.14 -18.15
N LYS A 95 -1.55 -0.72 -18.88
CA LYS A 95 -0.75 -1.87 -18.42
C LYS A 95 0.02 -1.54 -17.15
N THR A 96 0.75 -0.42 -17.18
CA THR A 96 1.58 0.03 -16.05
C THR A 96 0.73 0.32 -14.81
N LEU A 97 -0.40 1.00 -14.98
CA LEU A 97 -1.35 1.29 -13.91
C LEU A 97 -1.89 0.01 -13.27
N LEU A 98 -2.31 -0.97 -14.07
CA LEU A 98 -2.82 -2.25 -13.57
C LEU A 98 -1.74 -3.05 -12.81
N GLN A 99 -0.50 -3.05 -13.31
CA GLN A 99 0.63 -3.67 -12.64
C GLN A 99 0.94 -3.01 -11.29
N LEU A 100 0.94 -1.67 -11.24
CA LEU A 100 1.12 -0.90 -10.01
C LEU A 100 0.01 -1.17 -8.98
N TRP A 101 -1.27 -1.24 -9.41
CA TRP A 101 -2.39 -1.56 -8.52
C TRP A 101 -2.28 -2.94 -7.87
N SER A 102 -1.51 -3.87 -8.44
CA SER A 102 -1.24 -5.17 -7.81
C SER A 102 -0.40 -5.10 -6.52
N PHE A 103 0.19 -3.93 -6.24
CA PHE A 103 0.92 -3.62 -5.01
C PHE A 103 0.13 -2.77 -4.03
N LEU A 104 -1.12 -2.42 -4.36
CA LEU A 104 -2.06 -1.82 -3.44
C LEU A 104 -3.00 -2.90 -2.90
N HIS A 105 -3.64 -2.64 -1.75
CA HIS A 105 -4.82 -3.41 -1.34
C HIS A 105 -5.83 -3.45 -2.51
N HIS A 106 -6.38 -4.63 -2.80
CA HIS A 106 -7.16 -4.89 -4.02
C HIS A 106 -8.52 -4.19 -4.07
N GLU A 107 -8.95 -3.60 -2.95
CA GLU A 107 -10.17 -2.82 -2.82
C GLU A 107 -9.86 -1.41 -2.30
N GLY A 108 -10.71 -0.46 -2.66
CA GLY A 108 -10.69 0.88 -2.07
C GLY A 108 -9.67 1.84 -2.68
N ILE A 109 -9.10 1.52 -3.85
CA ILE A 109 -8.03 2.31 -4.50
C ILE A 109 -8.58 3.68 -4.95
N PRO A 110 -8.20 4.79 -4.31
CA PRO A 110 -8.56 6.15 -4.73
C PRO A 110 -7.70 6.64 -5.90
N GLU A 111 -8.24 7.55 -6.72
CA GLU A 111 -7.42 8.33 -7.69
C GLU A 111 -6.48 9.28 -6.94
N GLU A 112 -6.92 9.75 -5.78
CA GLU A 112 -6.25 10.73 -4.93
C GLU A 112 -4.83 10.31 -4.53
N ILE A 113 -4.52 9.01 -4.49
CA ILE A 113 -3.15 8.52 -4.30
C ILE A 113 -2.22 9.12 -5.35
N PHE A 114 -2.63 9.11 -6.62
CA PHE A 114 -1.78 9.51 -7.72
C PHE A 114 -1.79 11.04 -7.89
N SER A 115 -2.94 11.66 -7.71
CA SER A 115 -3.05 13.12 -7.83
C SER A 115 -2.27 13.84 -6.72
N TYR A 116 -2.35 13.41 -5.47
CA TYR A 116 -1.52 13.98 -4.39
C TYR A 116 -0.03 13.66 -4.58
N ALA A 117 0.33 12.45 -5.00
CA ALA A 117 1.72 12.11 -5.26
C ALA A 117 2.35 12.97 -6.36
N SER A 118 1.56 13.41 -7.34
CA SER A 118 2.03 14.26 -8.43
C SER A 118 2.46 15.66 -7.98
N THR A 119 2.01 16.11 -6.80
CA THR A 119 2.36 17.43 -6.24
C THR A 119 3.58 17.41 -5.32
N TYR A 120 4.22 16.25 -5.15
CA TYR A 120 5.31 16.06 -4.21
C TYR A 120 6.52 16.94 -4.48
N LYS A 121 7.02 17.56 -3.42
CA LYS A 121 8.23 18.37 -3.43
C LYS A 121 9.35 17.65 -2.68
N SER A 122 10.50 17.52 -3.34
CA SER A 122 11.69 16.91 -2.73
C SER A 122 12.07 17.59 -1.42
N ARG A 123 12.48 16.80 -0.42
CA ARG A 123 12.85 17.24 0.92
C ARG A 123 14.34 16.96 1.18
N PRO A 124 15.06 17.80 1.96
CA PRO A 124 16.53 17.73 2.14
C PRO A 124 17.07 16.38 2.65
N HIS A 125 16.24 15.55 3.27
CA HIS A 125 16.58 14.21 3.77
C HIS A 125 15.52 13.15 3.39
N GLY A 126 14.77 13.42 2.32
CA GLY A 126 13.83 12.46 1.74
C GLY A 126 14.49 11.52 0.73
N PRO A 127 13.69 10.70 0.02
CA PRO A 127 14.18 9.83 -1.04
C PRO A 127 14.97 10.57 -2.12
N THR A 128 16.01 9.92 -2.63
CA THR A 128 16.87 10.47 -3.67
C THR A 128 16.14 10.62 -5.00
N ALA A 129 16.63 11.52 -5.87
CA ALA A 129 16.07 11.69 -7.21
C ALA A 129 16.10 10.39 -8.05
N GLU A 130 17.12 9.54 -7.85
CA GLU A 130 17.21 8.25 -8.53
C GLU A 130 16.15 7.27 -8.02
N GLU A 131 15.88 7.24 -6.71
CA GLU A 131 14.80 6.44 -6.14
C GLU A 131 13.42 6.91 -6.61
N LEU A 132 13.24 8.20 -6.88
CA LEU A 132 11.97 8.75 -7.35
C LEU A 132 11.81 8.76 -8.87
N LYS A 133 12.84 8.39 -9.63
CA LYS A 133 12.85 8.49 -11.09
C LYS A 133 11.69 7.74 -11.76
N LYS A 134 11.57 6.42 -11.52
CA LYS A 134 10.52 5.57 -12.08
C LYS A 134 9.09 5.97 -11.65
N PRO A 135 8.80 6.23 -10.35
CA PRO A 135 7.45 6.65 -9.96
C PRO A 135 7.08 8.01 -10.55
N LEU A 136 8.02 8.96 -10.65
CA LEU A 136 7.78 10.26 -11.29
C LEU A 136 7.60 10.14 -12.81
N GLU A 137 8.37 9.28 -13.47
CA GLU A 137 8.18 8.96 -14.89
C GLU A 137 6.77 8.39 -15.13
N PHE A 138 6.31 7.47 -14.28
CA PHE A 138 4.94 6.96 -14.36
C PHE A 138 3.90 8.08 -14.18
N LEU A 139 4.00 8.88 -13.11
CA LEU A 139 3.07 9.99 -12.86
C LEU A 139 3.06 11.00 -14.01
N SER A 140 4.19 11.22 -14.68
CA SER A 140 4.30 12.17 -15.79
C SER A 140 3.37 11.86 -16.97
N HIS A 141 2.96 10.59 -17.16
CA HIS A 141 1.99 10.19 -18.19
C HIS A 141 0.59 10.76 -17.97
N PHE A 142 0.26 11.15 -16.73
CA PHE A 142 -1.05 11.67 -16.33
C PHE A 142 -1.01 13.16 -16.04
N MET A 143 0.02 13.87 -16.49
CA MET A 143 0.15 15.31 -16.29
C MET A 143 -0.41 16.05 -17.51
N GLY A 144 -1.35 16.95 -17.26
CA GLY A 144 -1.98 17.80 -18.25
C GLY A 144 -1.24 19.12 -18.48
N PRO A 145 -1.87 20.07 -19.19
CA PRO A 145 -1.32 21.40 -19.40
C PRO A 145 -1.01 22.09 -18.07
N ASN A 146 0.13 22.77 -17.98
CA ASN A 146 0.66 23.45 -16.78
C ASN A 146 1.19 22.54 -15.67
N PHE A 147 1.52 21.27 -15.96
CA PHE A 147 2.05 20.32 -14.97
C PHE A 147 1.06 20.08 -13.81
N LEU A 148 -0.23 20.05 -14.12
CA LEU A 148 -1.29 19.65 -13.19
C LEU A 148 -1.76 18.23 -13.50
N TRP A 149 -2.24 17.53 -12.48
CA TRP A 149 -2.84 16.21 -12.65
C TRP A 149 -4.03 16.25 -13.62
N ASP A 150 -4.02 15.39 -14.64
CA ASP A 150 -5.07 15.25 -15.63
C ASP A 150 -6.03 14.10 -15.25
N SER A 151 -7.02 14.44 -14.43
CA SER A 151 -8.08 13.50 -14.05
C SER A 151 -8.88 12.98 -15.24
N PHE A 152 -8.98 13.74 -16.34
CA PHE A 152 -9.71 13.28 -17.52
C PHE A 152 -8.93 12.18 -18.24
N HIS A 153 -7.63 12.37 -18.45
CA HIS A 153 -6.78 11.33 -19.02
C HIS A 153 -6.71 10.08 -18.14
N PHE A 154 -6.60 10.25 -16.81
CA PHE A 154 -6.67 9.13 -15.88
C PHE A 154 -8.00 8.37 -15.98
N MET A 155 -9.12 9.09 -16.13
CA MET A 155 -10.43 8.49 -16.37
C MET A 155 -10.48 7.72 -17.70
N GLU A 156 -9.90 8.22 -18.79
CA GLU A 156 -9.84 7.50 -20.07
C GLU A 156 -9.07 6.18 -19.94
N VAL A 157 -7.89 6.21 -19.33
CA VAL A 157 -7.04 5.03 -19.11
C VAL A 157 -7.74 4.01 -18.20
N THR A 158 -8.38 4.46 -17.11
CA THR A 158 -9.12 3.55 -16.23
C THR A 158 -10.37 2.98 -16.90
N ASN A 159 -11.06 3.74 -17.76
CA ASN A 159 -12.18 3.24 -18.56
C ASN A 159 -11.74 2.17 -19.56
N GLU A 160 -10.54 2.29 -20.14
CA GLU A 160 -9.95 1.27 -21.00
C GLU A 160 -9.77 -0.06 -20.24
N ILE A 161 -9.17 -0.03 -19.06
CA ILE A 161 -8.98 -1.23 -18.21
C ILE A 161 -10.35 -1.83 -17.81
N ARG A 162 -11.32 -0.97 -17.49
CA ARG A 162 -12.69 -1.38 -17.14
C ARG A 162 -13.44 -2.01 -18.32
N ALA A 163 -13.19 -1.59 -19.55
CA ALA A 163 -13.81 -2.18 -20.75
C ALA A 163 -13.51 -3.69 -20.87
N TYR A 164 -12.36 -4.13 -20.37
CA TYR A 164 -11.98 -5.54 -20.29
C TYR A 164 -12.39 -6.23 -18.98
N SER A 165 -13.16 -5.57 -18.11
CA SER A 165 -13.62 -6.10 -16.81
C SER A 165 -12.47 -6.54 -15.88
N LEU A 166 -11.27 -6.00 -16.05
CA LEU A 166 -10.11 -6.30 -15.19
C LEU A 166 -10.19 -5.57 -13.85
N VAL A 167 -10.89 -4.42 -13.83
CA VAL A 167 -11.11 -3.59 -12.65
C VAL A 167 -12.54 -3.06 -12.62
N THR A 168 -13.00 -2.73 -11.42
CA THR A 168 -14.33 -2.18 -11.16
C THR A 168 -14.20 -0.83 -10.46
N PHE A 169 -15.21 0.02 -10.57
CA PHE A 169 -15.27 1.32 -9.89
C PHE A 169 -16.56 1.41 -9.09
N ASP A 170 -16.46 1.81 -7.83
CA ASP A 170 -17.58 2.09 -6.95
C ASP A 170 -17.81 3.61 -6.90
N PRO A 171 -18.88 4.14 -7.54
CA PRO A 171 -19.17 5.57 -7.55
C PRO A 171 -19.49 6.15 -6.17
N SER A 172 -19.99 5.32 -5.24
CA SER A 172 -20.37 5.77 -3.90
C SER A 172 -19.15 6.06 -3.03
N LYS A 173 -18.12 5.23 -3.16
CA LYS A 173 -16.84 5.36 -2.44
C LYS A 173 -15.80 6.18 -3.20
N LYS A 174 -16.04 6.42 -4.49
CA LYS A 174 -15.08 6.99 -5.45
C LYS A 174 -13.76 6.21 -5.42
N SER A 175 -13.85 4.89 -5.56
CA SER A 175 -12.68 4.02 -5.45
C SER A 175 -12.76 2.84 -6.42
N PHE A 176 -11.60 2.43 -6.91
CA PHE A 176 -11.43 1.26 -7.75
C PHE A 176 -11.24 -0.01 -6.93
N SER A 177 -11.51 -1.14 -7.55
CA SER A 177 -11.23 -2.47 -7.00
C SER A 177 -10.79 -3.42 -8.12
N VAL A 178 -9.71 -4.15 -7.84
CA VAL A 178 -9.15 -5.18 -8.72
C VAL A 178 -9.62 -6.52 -8.19
N HIS A 179 -10.12 -7.39 -9.07
CA HIS A 179 -10.52 -8.73 -8.66
C HIS A 179 -9.31 -9.47 -8.05
N PRO A 180 -9.40 -10.12 -6.87
CA PRO A 180 -8.24 -10.68 -6.18
C PRO A 180 -7.42 -11.70 -7.00
N LEU A 181 -8.07 -12.44 -7.90
CA LEU A 181 -7.34 -13.33 -8.81
C LEU A 181 -6.60 -12.57 -9.92
N VAL A 182 -7.20 -11.50 -10.47
CA VAL A 182 -6.52 -10.61 -11.44
C VAL A 182 -5.32 -9.98 -10.75
N HIS A 183 -5.54 -9.39 -9.56
CA HIS A 183 -4.52 -8.81 -8.70
C HIS A 183 -3.33 -9.76 -8.46
N SER A 184 -3.61 -11.01 -8.06
CA SER A 184 -2.56 -12.02 -7.85
C SER A 184 -1.86 -12.42 -9.15
N TRP A 185 -2.60 -12.48 -10.26
CA TRP A 185 -2.06 -12.82 -11.57
C TRP A 185 -1.10 -11.73 -12.07
N THR A 186 -1.48 -10.45 -12.00
CA THR A 186 -0.63 -9.33 -12.42
C THR A 186 0.68 -9.35 -11.65
N ARG A 187 0.61 -9.53 -10.32
CA ARG A 187 1.78 -9.53 -9.44
C ARG A 187 2.74 -10.71 -9.68
N THR A 188 2.22 -11.88 -10.02
CA THR A 188 3.00 -13.13 -10.14
C THR A 188 3.47 -13.44 -11.57
N THR A 189 2.80 -12.87 -12.58
CA THR A 189 3.01 -13.26 -13.98
C THR A 189 3.74 -12.18 -14.79
N LEU A 190 3.64 -10.90 -14.41
CA LEU A 190 4.01 -9.77 -15.26
C LEU A 190 5.29 -8.99 -14.82
N MET A 191 6.22 -9.65 -14.10
CA MET A 191 7.64 -9.29 -13.88
C MET A 191 8.00 -7.96 -13.13
N ASP A 192 9.27 -7.92 -12.67
CA ASP A 192 9.95 -6.99 -11.73
C ASP A 192 9.17 -6.52 -10.49
N THR A 193 8.79 -7.50 -9.66
CA THR A 193 8.09 -7.27 -8.39
C THR A 193 8.77 -6.24 -7.49
N LYS A 194 10.10 -6.13 -7.54
CA LYS A 194 10.84 -5.17 -6.71
C LYS A 194 10.67 -3.75 -7.22
N SER A 195 10.81 -3.51 -8.52
CA SER A 195 10.65 -2.16 -9.07
C SER A 195 9.24 -1.61 -8.94
N TYR A 196 8.20 -2.41 -9.20
CA TYR A 196 6.82 -1.92 -9.06
C TYR A 196 6.43 -1.69 -7.60
N HIS A 197 6.91 -2.56 -6.69
CA HIS A 197 6.75 -2.34 -5.26
C HIS A 197 7.44 -1.05 -4.81
N HIS A 198 8.70 -0.84 -5.22
CA HIS A 198 9.46 0.40 -4.98
C HIS A 198 8.71 1.63 -5.47
N SER A 199 8.19 1.61 -6.72
CA SER A 199 7.40 2.72 -7.25
C SER A 199 6.13 2.97 -6.45
N MET A 200 5.41 1.94 -6.01
CA MET A 200 4.17 2.13 -5.25
C MET A 200 4.38 2.60 -3.82
N VAL A 201 5.44 2.13 -3.17
CA VAL A 201 5.92 2.68 -1.90
C VAL A 201 6.15 4.18 -2.07
N ALA A 202 6.88 4.56 -3.11
CA ALA A 202 7.16 5.96 -3.39
C ALA A 202 5.89 6.76 -3.63
N ILE A 203 4.99 6.29 -4.50
CA ILE A 203 3.75 6.99 -4.86
C ILE A 203 2.87 7.17 -3.63
N VAL A 204 2.65 6.13 -2.82
CA VAL A 204 1.82 6.26 -1.61
C VAL A 204 2.48 7.16 -0.56
N GLY A 205 3.80 7.08 -0.39
CA GLY A 205 4.54 7.95 0.51
C GLY A 205 4.47 9.43 0.09
N MET A 206 4.71 9.70 -1.19
CA MET A 206 4.56 11.04 -1.79
C MET A 206 3.13 11.56 -1.64
N ALA A 207 2.12 10.70 -1.84
CA ALA A 207 0.72 11.07 -1.64
C ALA A 207 0.44 11.50 -0.20
N ILE A 208 0.92 10.73 0.78
CA ILE A 208 0.74 11.04 2.21
C ILE A 208 1.42 12.35 2.59
N ALA A 209 2.62 12.59 2.07
CA ALA A 209 3.38 13.81 2.32
C ALA A 209 2.67 15.10 1.87
N GLU A 210 1.78 14.99 0.86
CA GLU A 210 1.11 16.12 0.21
C GLU A 210 -0.41 16.13 0.40
N ILE A 211 -0.96 15.32 1.33
CA ILE A 211 -2.40 15.35 1.59
C ILE A 211 -2.80 16.75 2.08
N PRO A 212 -3.80 17.40 1.45
CA PRO A 212 -4.32 18.66 1.96
C PRO A 212 -4.90 18.48 3.37
N TRP A 213 -4.64 19.45 4.27
CA TRP A 213 -5.15 19.43 5.65
C TRP A 213 -6.65 19.14 5.76
N GLN A 214 -7.42 19.62 4.78
CA GLN A 214 -8.88 19.46 4.69
C GLN A 214 -9.30 17.99 4.53
N ASP A 215 -8.49 17.21 3.81
CA ASP A 215 -8.76 15.82 3.44
C ASP A 215 -8.01 14.82 4.33
N MET A 216 -7.09 15.31 5.17
CA MET A 216 -6.14 14.52 5.95
C MET A 216 -6.79 13.33 6.67
N GLN A 217 -7.92 13.52 7.34
CA GLN A 217 -8.60 12.45 8.07
C GLN A 217 -9.18 11.37 7.14
N LEU A 218 -9.94 11.77 6.11
CA LEU A 218 -10.59 10.83 5.20
C LEU A 218 -9.57 10.11 4.31
N ALA A 219 -8.59 10.83 3.78
CA ALA A 219 -7.51 10.27 2.97
C ALA A 219 -6.67 9.28 3.78
N SER A 220 -6.33 9.58 5.04
CA SER A 220 -5.59 8.65 5.90
C SER A 220 -6.33 7.33 6.11
N ILE A 221 -7.66 7.38 6.33
CA ILE A 221 -8.49 6.17 6.48
C ILE A 221 -8.51 5.36 5.17
N LYS A 222 -8.63 6.02 4.02
CA LYS A 222 -8.63 5.35 2.70
C LYS A 222 -7.27 4.74 2.36
N LEU A 223 -6.18 5.40 2.75
CA LEU A 223 -4.80 4.99 2.46
C LEU A 223 -4.30 3.88 3.38
N LEU A 224 -4.84 3.77 4.59
CA LEU A 224 -4.39 2.82 5.61
C LEU A 224 -4.29 1.35 5.10
N PRO A 225 -5.32 0.77 4.43
CA PRO A 225 -5.22 -0.61 3.94
C PRO A 225 -4.10 -0.79 2.91
N HIS A 226 -3.81 0.25 2.13
CA HIS A 226 -2.75 0.22 1.13
C HIS A 226 -1.35 0.28 1.77
N VAL A 227 -1.16 1.12 2.78
CA VAL A 227 0.08 1.18 3.56
C VAL A 227 0.35 -0.15 4.27
N ASP A 228 -0.66 -0.71 4.94
CA ASP A 228 -0.56 -2.03 5.59
C ASP A 228 -0.17 -3.12 4.59
N PHE A 229 -0.74 -3.08 3.38
CA PHE A 229 -0.44 -4.05 2.34
C PHE A 229 1.00 -3.92 1.80
N LEU A 230 1.51 -2.68 1.68
CA LEU A 230 2.88 -2.40 1.25
C LEU A 230 3.91 -2.86 2.29
N ILE A 231 3.73 -2.50 3.56
CA ILE A 231 4.68 -2.80 4.64
C ILE A 231 4.77 -4.31 4.92
N ARG A 232 3.64 -5.04 4.90
CA ARG A 232 3.63 -6.50 5.10
C ARG A 232 4.39 -7.26 4.01
N GLY A 233 4.65 -6.64 2.86
CA GLY A 233 5.30 -7.26 1.70
C GLY A 233 6.82 -7.27 1.73
N ASN A 234 7.49 -6.47 2.58
CA ASN A 234 8.95 -6.37 2.63
C ASN A 234 9.41 -5.59 3.89
N GLY A 235 10.28 -6.15 4.73
CA GLY A 235 10.70 -5.52 5.99
C GLY A 235 11.73 -4.38 5.85
N ASN A 236 12.15 -4.05 4.63
CA ASN A 236 13.10 -2.97 4.35
C ASN A 236 12.64 -2.22 3.09
N VAL A 237 11.63 -1.37 3.28
CA VAL A 237 10.91 -0.69 2.22
C VAL A 237 11.73 0.51 1.74
N LYS A 238 12.27 0.42 0.52
CA LYS A 238 12.81 1.59 -0.20
C LYS A 238 11.85 1.97 -1.35
N PRO A 239 11.70 3.26 -1.67
CA PRO A 239 12.28 4.41 -0.96
C PRO A 239 11.69 4.57 0.45
N ASP A 240 12.46 5.19 1.34
CA ASP A 240 12.06 5.32 2.74
C ASP A 240 11.02 6.44 2.92
N PHE A 241 9.79 6.02 3.23
CA PHE A 241 8.66 6.88 3.59
C PHE A 241 8.12 6.47 4.98
N ARG A 242 8.95 5.85 5.83
CA ARG A 242 8.52 5.40 7.17
C ARG A 242 8.02 6.54 8.03
N TYR A 243 8.58 7.74 7.86
CA TYR A 243 8.12 8.95 8.56
C TYR A 243 6.67 9.30 8.19
N GLU A 244 6.35 9.33 6.89
CA GLU A 244 5.00 9.59 6.38
C GLU A 244 4.01 8.51 6.82
N TYR A 245 4.41 7.24 6.77
CA TYR A 245 3.58 6.11 7.22
C TYR A 245 3.34 6.12 8.74
N GLY A 246 4.35 6.48 9.53
CA GLY A 246 4.24 6.68 10.98
C GLY A 246 3.23 7.77 11.33
N GLY A 247 3.34 8.92 10.67
CA GLY A 247 2.36 10.00 10.76
C GLY A 247 0.94 9.57 10.39
N LEU A 248 0.78 8.79 9.32
CA LEU A 248 -0.53 8.23 8.95
C LEU A 248 -1.10 7.31 10.03
N TYR A 249 -0.29 6.41 10.60
CA TYR A 249 -0.74 5.54 11.70
C TYR A 249 -1.14 6.33 12.94
N TRP A 250 -0.39 7.38 13.27
CA TRP A 250 -0.74 8.28 14.37
C TRP A 250 -2.09 8.98 14.15
N LEU A 251 -2.36 9.45 12.93
CA LEU A 251 -3.62 10.11 12.57
C LEU A 251 -4.84 9.19 12.72
N VAL A 252 -4.70 7.92 12.37
CA VAL A 252 -5.78 6.92 12.49
C VAL A 252 -5.83 6.26 13.88
N GLY A 253 -4.96 6.66 14.82
CA GLY A 253 -4.93 6.15 16.19
C GLY A 253 -4.22 4.80 16.37
N ARG A 254 -3.50 4.31 15.37
CA ARG A 254 -2.66 3.10 15.47
C ARG A 254 -1.29 3.42 16.09
N LEU A 255 -1.31 3.79 17.37
CA LEU A 255 -0.16 4.36 18.06
C LEU A 255 1.05 3.41 18.16
N LYS A 256 0.83 2.11 18.38
CA LYS A 256 1.94 1.13 18.47
C LYS A 256 2.64 0.89 17.13
N ASP A 257 1.92 1.02 16.01
CA ASP A 257 2.54 0.91 14.68
C ASP A 257 3.26 2.19 14.30
N ALA A 258 2.72 3.35 14.69
CA ALA A 258 3.39 4.63 14.57
C ALA A 258 4.70 4.65 15.39
N GLU A 259 4.66 4.18 16.64
CA GLU A 259 5.82 4.08 17.53
C GLU A 259 6.96 3.29 16.88
N GLN A 260 6.67 2.11 16.32
CA GLN A 260 7.67 1.27 15.66
C GLN A 260 8.35 1.96 14.47
N LEU A 261 7.57 2.66 13.64
CA LEU A 261 8.12 3.37 12.49
C LEU A 261 8.92 4.61 12.90
N GLU A 262 8.41 5.41 13.83
CA GLU A 262 9.08 6.63 14.31
C GLU A 262 10.36 6.32 15.08
N LEU A 263 10.41 5.23 15.86
CA LEU A 263 11.64 4.76 16.50
C LEU A 263 12.73 4.45 15.47
N ALA A 264 12.39 3.69 14.42
CA ALA A 264 13.33 3.35 13.36
C ALA A 264 13.81 4.60 12.60
N VAL A 265 12.91 5.55 12.33
CA VAL A 265 13.26 6.83 11.69
C VAL A 265 14.19 7.66 12.59
N LEU A 266 13.92 7.70 13.89
CA LEU A 266 14.74 8.44 14.86
C LEU A 266 16.15 7.86 14.97
N GLU A 267 16.27 6.54 15.06
CA GLU A 267 17.57 5.86 15.10
C GLU A 267 18.40 6.18 13.84
N ASP A 268 17.81 6.02 12.65
CA ASP A 268 18.50 6.30 11.39
C ASP A 268 18.90 7.78 11.26
N ARG A 269 18.02 8.72 11.64
CA ARG A 269 18.32 10.17 11.59
C ARG A 269 19.40 10.56 12.60
N ARG A 270 19.39 9.98 13.81
CA ARG A 270 20.46 10.20 14.79
C ARG A 270 21.81 9.73 14.25
N ASP A 271 21.86 8.56 13.64
CA ASP A 271 23.10 7.98 13.13
C ASP A 271 23.63 8.75 11.90
N ILE A 272 22.75 9.24 11.02
CA ILE A 272 23.13 9.92 9.77
C ILE A 272 23.35 11.43 9.97
N LEU A 273 22.48 12.09 10.74
CA LEU A 273 22.42 13.56 10.85
C LEU A 273 22.89 14.09 12.21
N GLY A 274 22.89 13.24 13.25
CA GLY A 274 23.18 13.61 14.63
C GLY A 274 21.94 14.08 15.41
N ASP A 275 22.08 14.15 16.73
CA ASP A 275 20.99 14.47 17.68
C ASP A 275 20.42 15.89 17.50
N ASP A 276 21.26 16.87 17.17
CA ASP A 276 20.86 18.28 17.11
C ASP A 276 20.24 18.69 15.75
N HIS A 277 20.17 17.77 14.79
CA HIS A 277 19.65 18.08 13.45
C HIS A 277 18.13 18.30 13.50
N PRO A 278 17.57 19.32 12.80
CA PRO A 278 16.14 19.62 12.82
C PRO A 278 15.23 18.40 12.54
N ASP A 279 15.58 17.57 11.56
CA ASP A 279 14.83 16.36 11.21
C ASP A 279 14.87 15.28 12.31
N THR A 280 15.98 15.17 13.06
CA THR A 280 16.11 14.28 14.22
C THR A 280 15.22 14.79 15.34
N LEU A 281 15.27 16.09 15.65
CA LEU A 281 14.40 16.72 16.65
C LEU A 281 12.91 16.58 16.32
N TYR A 282 12.54 16.67 15.04
CA TYR A 282 11.17 16.49 14.60
C TYR A 282 10.69 15.04 14.78
N ALA A 283 11.55 14.05 14.53
CA ALA A 283 11.25 12.64 14.83
C ALA A 283 11.11 12.41 16.35
N MET A 284 11.98 13.00 17.17
CA MET A 284 11.89 12.93 18.64
C MET A 284 10.55 13.51 19.15
N GLY A 285 10.15 14.69 18.67
CA GLY A 285 8.87 15.29 19.06
C GLY A 285 7.65 14.49 18.58
N GLY A 286 7.75 13.84 17.41
CA GLY A 286 6.75 12.90 16.92
C GLY A 286 6.58 11.70 17.84
N LEU A 287 7.70 11.10 18.27
CA LEU A 287 7.72 9.98 19.20
C LEU A 287 7.23 10.36 20.61
N ALA A 288 7.61 11.53 21.12
CA ALA A 288 7.09 12.07 22.38
C ALA A 288 5.56 12.23 22.34
N SER A 289 5.02 12.74 21.22
CA SER A 289 3.57 12.85 20.99
C SER A 289 2.87 11.49 20.96
N ILE A 290 3.54 10.43 20.51
CA ILE A 290 3.03 9.06 20.54
C ILE A 290 2.99 8.53 21.98
N TYR A 291 4.09 8.65 22.72
CA TYR A 291 4.16 8.22 24.13
C TYR A 291 3.15 8.93 25.02
N TYR A 292 2.96 10.23 24.83
CA TYR A 292 1.93 10.98 25.52
C TYR A 292 0.53 10.38 25.28
N LYS A 293 0.18 10.06 24.03
CA LYS A 293 -1.11 9.42 23.71
C LYS A 293 -1.24 7.99 24.23
N LEU A 294 -0.13 7.28 24.44
CA LEU A 294 -0.10 5.96 25.05
C LEU A 294 -0.19 5.99 26.59
N GLY A 295 0.01 7.16 27.21
CA GLY A 295 0.07 7.33 28.66
C GLY A 295 1.45 7.07 29.26
N GLU A 296 2.48 6.91 28.42
CA GLU A 296 3.88 6.70 28.78
C GLU A 296 4.55 8.08 29.04
N LEU A 297 4.09 8.76 30.09
CA LEU A 297 4.40 10.18 30.33
C LEU A 297 5.88 10.44 30.61
N LYS A 298 6.58 9.48 31.21
CA LYS A 298 7.99 9.64 31.57
C LYS A 298 8.86 9.63 30.31
N GLU A 299 8.61 8.68 29.42
CA GLU A 299 9.29 8.53 28.15
C GLU A 299 9.01 9.74 27.23
N ALA A 300 7.78 10.26 27.25
CA ALA A 300 7.42 11.50 26.55
C ALA A 300 8.20 12.72 27.10
N GLU A 301 8.26 12.88 28.42
CA GLU A 301 8.96 13.99 29.07
C GLU A 301 10.47 13.95 28.81
N GLU A 302 11.09 12.77 28.85
CA GLU A 302 12.50 12.59 28.54
C GLU A 302 12.83 13.04 27.11
N LEU A 303 12.02 12.64 26.12
CA LEU A 303 12.21 13.06 24.73
C LEU A 303 11.96 14.55 24.52
N ASP A 304 10.88 15.12 25.08
CA ASP A 304 10.58 16.54 24.95
C ASP A 304 11.67 17.41 25.60
N THR A 305 12.19 17.00 26.75
CA THR A 305 13.31 17.69 27.41
C THR A 305 14.55 17.68 26.53
N ALA A 306 14.90 16.53 25.94
CA ALA A 306 16.04 16.42 25.04
C ALA A 306 15.88 17.27 23.76
N VAL A 307 14.66 17.42 23.23
CA VAL A 307 14.35 18.33 22.12
C VAL A 307 14.57 19.78 22.53
N LEU A 308 14.09 20.19 23.71
CA LEU A 308 14.26 21.55 24.23
C LEU A 308 15.74 21.89 24.48
N GLU A 309 16.49 21.01 25.12
CA GLU A 309 17.92 21.19 25.38
C GLU A 309 18.71 21.33 24.08
N SER A 310 18.43 20.48 23.09
CA SER A 310 19.06 20.54 21.77
C SER A 310 18.70 21.83 21.02
N GLY A 311 17.44 22.26 21.10
CA GLY A 311 16.98 23.54 20.57
C GLY A 311 17.73 24.74 21.16
N VAL A 312 17.92 24.74 22.48
CA VAL A 312 18.71 25.75 23.19
C VAL A 312 20.18 25.73 22.75
N ARG A 313 20.82 24.55 22.72
CA ARG A 313 22.22 24.41 22.27
C ARG A 313 22.44 24.88 20.83
N SER A 314 21.45 24.66 19.95
CA SER A 314 21.49 25.14 18.56
C SER A 314 21.36 26.66 18.50
N TRP A 315 20.45 27.24 19.27
CA TRP A 315 20.29 28.70 19.42
C TRP A 315 21.56 29.38 19.95
N GLU A 316 22.17 28.82 20.99
CA GLU A 316 23.42 29.33 21.58
C GLU A 316 24.61 29.27 20.63
N ARG A 317 24.70 28.23 19.78
CA ARG A 317 25.72 28.15 18.72
C ARG A 317 25.50 29.18 17.62
N THR A 318 24.24 29.44 17.26
CA THR A 318 23.87 30.38 16.18
C THR A 318 24.07 31.83 16.62
N ILE A 319 23.80 32.14 17.88
CA ILE A 319 24.00 33.45 18.47
C ILE A 319 25.27 33.41 19.32
N GLN A 320 26.43 33.70 18.71
CA GLN A 320 27.72 33.86 19.41
C GLN A 320 27.76 35.11 20.32
N THR A 321 26.81 35.26 21.25
CA THR A 321 26.90 36.27 22.31
C THR A 321 26.45 35.69 23.65
N PRO A 322 27.30 35.75 24.70
CA PRO A 322 26.93 35.30 26.02
C PRO A 322 25.97 36.33 26.64
N CYS A 323 24.68 36.03 26.62
CA CYS A 323 23.68 36.91 27.22
C CYS A 323 23.54 36.56 28.72
N TRP A 324 24.17 37.36 29.58
CA TRP A 324 24.14 37.25 31.06
C TRP A 324 22.74 37.18 31.68
N LEU A 325 21.70 37.51 30.91
CA LEU A 325 20.28 37.33 31.28
C LEU A 325 19.88 35.85 31.44
N TRP A 326 20.59 34.91 30.82
CA TRP A 326 20.24 33.49 30.84
C TRP A 326 20.66 32.79 32.14
N VAL A 327 21.81 33.15 32.73
CA VAL A 327 22.22 32.68 34.08
C VAL A 327 21.22 33.13 35.16
N SER A 328 20.59 34.28 34.97
CA SER A 328 19.51 34.80 35.83
C SER A 328 18.22 33.99 35.67
N TRP A 329 17.87 33.60 34.45
CA TRP A 329 16.66 32.81 34.17
C TRP A 329 16.78 31.34 34.62
N HIS A 330 17.97 30.74 34.49
CA HIS A 330 18.22 29.36 34.94
C HIS A 330 18.25 29.21 36.48
N ARG A 331 18.69 30.26 37.20
CA ARG A 331 18.53 30.36 38.66
C ARG A 331 17.06 30.48 39.11
N HIS A 332 16.19 30.99 38.25
CA HIS A 332 14.77 31.14 38.55
C HIS A 332 13.97 29.85 38.31
N ILE A 333 14.37 28.99 37.38
CA ILE A 333 13.71 27.70 37.13
C ILE A 333 14.11 26.64 38.17
N THR A 334 15.36 26.67 38.62
CA THR A 334 15.83 25.77 39.69
C THR A 334 15.23 26.08 41.07
N SER A 335 14.66 27.28 41.30
CA SER A 335 13.94 27.60 42.54
C SER A 335 12.45 27.25 42.53
N TRP A 336 11.92 26.69 41.43
CA TRP A 336 10.54 26.20 41.34
C TRP A 336 10.44 24.68 41.63
N VAL A 337 11.56 23.98 41.77
CA VAL A 337 11.65 22.52 42.03
C VAL A 337 12.22 22.22 43.43
N SER A 338 12.17 23.19 44.34
CA SER A 338 12.39 23.01 45.79
C SER A 338 11.16 23.48 46.55
#